data_AF-A0AAD4KB37-F1
#
_entry.id   AF-A0AAD4KB37-F1
#
_cell.length_a   1.000
_cell.length_b   1.000
_cell.length_c   1.000
_cell.angle_alpha   90.00
_cell.angle_beta   90.00
_cell.angle_gamma   90.00
#
_symmetry.space_group_name_H-M   'P 1'
#
loop_
_entity.id
_entity.type
_entity.pdbx_description
1 polymer ?
#
loop_
_entity_poly.entity_id
_entity_poly.type
_entity_poly.pdbx_seq_one_letter_code
_entity_poly.pdbx_strand_id
1 'polypeptide(L)'
;IMSLAVFAREGLNAAIIMGCGDAIAQLAIEQKPLKDYNVARTARYCAIGFFICGPVLRKWYTKLDTLVSKDQPTFKRGMKKMLVDQTCFAPSFTLLLSYIVPLFNGERHTAIVQRIRNDYVSIMQRSFILWPMAQVINFSLIPINYQVFYVQLIAVIWNCYLSMALNK
;
A
#
# COMPACT_ATOMS: atom_id res chain seq x y z
N ILE A 1 -19.22 -0.96 13.21
CA ILE A 1 -18.93 -2.01 12.21
C ILE A 1 -18.93 -1.36 10.84
N MET A 2 -17.93 -1.60 9.99
CA MET A 2 -17.87 -1.01 8.63
C MET A 2 -18.98 -1.61 7.76
N SER A 3 -19.72 -0.80 7.01
CA SER A 3 -20.78 -1.31 6.15
C SER A 3 -20.21 -2.10 4.97
N LEU A 4 -20.97 -3.09 4.49
CA LEU A 4 -20.57 -3.94 3.36
C LEU A 4 -20.31 -3.11 2.10
N ALA A 5 -21.09 -2.05 1.87
CA ALA A 5 -20.91 -1.15 0.74
C ALA A 5 -19.55 -0.41 0.78
N VAL A 6 -19.14 0.07 1.96
CA VAL A 6 -17.84 0.74 2.14
C VAL A 6 -16.71 -0.26 1.98
N PHE A 7 -16.86 -1.47 2.54
CA PHE A 7 -15.88 -2.55 2.32
C PHE A 7 -15.69 -2.83 0.83
N ALA A 8 -16.79 -3.06 0.10
CA ALA A 8 -16.75 -3.41 -1.32
C ALA A 8 -16.14 -2.28 -2.17
N ARG A 9 -16.49 -1.03 -1.89
CA ARG A 9 -15.95 0.14 -2.62
C ARG A 9 -14.43 0.27 -2.42
N GLU A 10 -13.97 0.29 -1.17
CA GLU A 10 -12.54 0.51 -0.89
C GLU A 10 -11.71 -0.70 -1.32
N GLY A 11 -12.26 -1.91 -1.14
CA GLY A 11 -11.68 -3.13 -1.69
C GLY A 11 -11.56 -3.08 -3.21
N LEU A 12 -12.63 -2.71 -3.93
CA LEU A 12 -12.63 -2.66 -5.39
C LEU A 12 -11.63 -1.63 -5.93
N ASN A 13 -11.59 -0.43 -5.34
CA ASN A 13 -10.61 0.60 -5.70
C ASN A 13 -9.16 0.10 -5.55
N ALA A 14 -8.87 -0.53 -4.41
CA ALA A 14 -7.55 -1.09 -4.16
C ALA A 14 -7.21 -2.26 -5.10
N ALA A 15 -8.19 -3.12 -5.40
CA ALA A 15 -8.05 -4.25 -6.31
C ALA A 15 -7.71 -3.80 -7.74
N ILE A 16 -8.46 -2.82 -8.26
CA ILE A 16 -8.24 -2.28 -9.61
C ILE A 16 -6.82 -1.71 -9.71
N ILE A 17 -6.42 -0.84 -8.77
CA ILE A 17 -5.10 -0.20 -8.84
C ILE A 17 -3.96 -1.22 -8.70
N MET A 18 -4.08 -2.17 -7.77
CA MET A 18 -3.05 -3.21 -7.62
C MET A 18 -2.98 -4.14 -8.84
N GLY A 19 -4.12 -4.50 -9.42
CA GLY A 19 -4.19 -5.27 -10.66
C GLY A 19 -3.54 -4.53 -11.83
N CYS A 20 -3.90 -3.26 -12.03
CA CYS A 20 -3.28 -2.41 -13.05
C CYS A 20 -1.77 -2.25 -12.81
N GLY A 21 -1.35 -2.05 -11.57
CA GLY A 21 0.07 -1.94 -11.21
C GLY A 21 0.85 -3.21 -11.56
N ASP A 22 0.30 -4.39 -11.27
CA ASP A 22 0.91 -5.66 -11.66
C ASP A 22 0.90 -5.86 -13.18
N ALA A 23 -0.17 -5.47 -13.88
CA ALA A 23 -0.22 -5.55 -15.33
C ALA A 23 0.86 -4.68 -15.99
N ILE A 24 1.03 -3.44 -15.51
CA ILE A 24 2.10 -2.54 -15.95
C ILE A 24 3.47 -3.14 -15.62
N ALA A 25 3.65 -3.71 -14.42
CA ALA A 25 4.91 -4.34 -14.05
C ALA A 25 5.26 -5.50 -15.01
N GLN A 26 4.30 -6.38 -15.32
CA GLN A 26 4.53 -7.51 -16.21
C GLN A 26 4.81 -7.08 -17.66
N LEU A 27 4.06 -6.10 -18.18
CA LEU A 27 4.11 -5.73 -19.60
C LEU A 27 5.16 -4.65 -19.91
N ALA A 28 5.30 -3.65 -19.06
CA ALA A 28 6.16 -2.49 -19.32
C ALA A 28 7.53 -2.58 -18.63
N ILE A 29 7.62 -3.20 -17.45
CA ILE A 29 8.87 -3.30 -16.68
C ILE A 29 9.58 -4.62 -16.97
N GLU A 30 8.89 -5.74 -16.79
CA GLU A 30 9.41 -7.09 -17.08
C GLU A 30 9.41 -7.39 -18.59
N GLN A 31 8.80 -6.52 -19.41
CA GLN A 31 8.71 -6.63 -20.88
C GLN A 31 8.22 -7.99 -21.38
N LYS A 32 7.29 -8.62 -20.64
CA LYS A 32 6.72 -9.90 -21.05
C LYS A 32 5.86 -9.72 -22.29
N PRO A 33 5.99 -10.58 -23.32
CA PRO A 33 5.06 -10.58 -24.43
C PRO A 33 3.67 -10.99 -23.93
N LEU A 34 2.60 -10.50 -24.58
CA LEU A 34 1.21 -10.71 -24.13
C LEU A 34 0.84 -12.19 -23.93
N LYS A 35 1.46 -13.10 -24.70
CA LYS A 35 1.28 -14.55 -24.58
C LYS A 35 1.76 -15.14 -23.24
N ASP A 36 2.75 -14.49 -22.61
CA ASP A 36 3.37 -14.92 -21.35
C ASP A 36 2.83 -14.12 -20.14
N TYR A 37 1.76 -13.35 -20.36
CA TYR A 37 1.10 -12.58 -19.32
C TYR A 37 0.49 -13.48 -18.25
N ASN A 38 0.91 -13.29 -16.99
CA ASN A 38 0.45 -14.11 -15.88
C ASN A 38 -0.83 -13.53 -15.26
N VAL A 39 -1.99 -13.92 -15.82
CA VAL A 39 -3.32 -13.53 -15.32
C VAL A 39 -3.51 -13.93 -13.85
N ALA A 40 -3.01 -15.11 -13.45
CA ALA A 40 -3.16 -15.60 -12.08
C ALA A 40 -2.39 -14.73 -11.07
N ARG A 41 -1.24 -14.16 -11.45
CA ARG A 41 -0.50 -13.19 -10.63
C ARG A 41 -1.33 -11.92 -10.47
N THR A 42 -1.85 -11.35 -11.55
CA THR A 42 -2.69 -10.14 -11.48
C THR A 42 -3.95 -10.37 -10.64
N ALA A 43 -4.61 -11.52 -10.76
CA ALA A 43 -5.75 -11.89 -9.93
C ALA A 43 -5.39 -11.93 -8.43
N ARG A 44 -4.20 -12.42 -8.06
CA ARG A 44 -3.70 -12.40 -6.68
C ARG A 44 -3.49 -10.97 -6.17
N TYR A 45 -2.93 -10.07 -6.99
CA TYR A 45 -2.78 -8.66 -6.63
C TYR A 45 -4.14 -7.97 -6.45
N CYS A 46 -5.11 -8.25 -7.32
CA CYS A 46 -6.50 -7.79 -7.16
C CYS A 46 -7.09 -8.29 -5.84
N ALA A 47 -6.91 -9.58 -5.51
CA ALA A 47 -7.43 -10.17 -4.28
C ALA A 47 -6.80 -9.55 -3.02
N ILE A 48 -5.48 -9.33 -3.01
CA ILE A 48 -4.78 -8.64 -1.91
C ILE A 48 -5.33 -7.21 -1.77
N GLY A 49 -5.52 -6.50 -2.87
CA GLY A 49 -6.14 -5.17 -2.87
C GLY A 49 -7.54 -5.18 -2.25
N PHE A 50 -8.38 -6.11 -2.70
CA PHE A 50 -9.77 -6.21 -2.28
C PHE A 50 -9.95 -6.60 -0.82
N PHE A 51 -9.30 -7.68 -0.39
CA PHE A 51 -9.56 -8.29 0.92
C PHE A 51 -8.66 -7.72 2.02
N ILE A 52 -7.49 -7.21 1.68
CA ILE A 52 -6.48 -6.78 2.65
C ILE A 52 -6.29 -5.27 2.59
N CYS A 53 -5.70 -4.73 1.53
CA CYS A 53 -5.26 -3.33 1.50
C CYS A 53 -6.42 -2.36 1.68
N GLY A 54 -7.48 -2.45 0.86
CA GLY A 54 -8.61 -1.52 0.91
C GLY A 54 -9.28 -1.49 2.30
N PRO A 55 -9.77 -2.64 2.83
CA PRO A 55 -10.43 -2.70 4.12
C PRO A 55 -9.54 -2.30 5.31
N VAL A 56 -8.27 -2.72 5.32
CA VAL A 56 -7.34 -2.41 6.42
C VAL A 56 -7.01 -0.92 6.43
N LEU A 57 -6.67 -0.34 5.27
CA LEU A 57 -6.38 1.09 5.14
C LEU A 57 -7.61 1.94 5.51
N ARG A 58 -8.80 1.59 5.02
CA ARG A 58 -10.02 2.34 5.36
C ARG A 58 -10.30 2.33 6.87
N LYS A 59 -10.17 1.18 7.53
CA LYS A 59 -10.34 1.07 8.98
C LYS A 59 -9.31 1.92 9.71
N TRP A 60 -8.04 1.86 9.28
CA TRP A 60 -6.96 2.63 9.88
C TRP A 60 -7.18 4.14 9.74
N TYR A 61 -7.48 4.63 8.54
CA TYR A 61 -7.71 6.05 8.29
C TYR A 61 -8.95 6.58 9.01
N THR A 62 -10.00 5.77 9.12
CA THR A 62 -11.18 6.12 9.94
C THR A 62 -10.80 6.25 11.41
N LYS A 63 -9.97 5.34 11.94
CA LYS A 63 -9.45 5.43 13.31
C LYS A 63 -8.57 6.67 13.52
N LEU A 64 -7.69 6.99 12.58
CA LEU A 64 -6.90 8.23 12.64
C LEU A 64 -7.78 9.48 12.59
N ASP A 65 -8.88 9.44 11.83
CA ASP A 65 -9.83 10.55 11.76
C ASP A 65 -10.54 10.85 13.08
N THR A 66 -10.79 9.81 13.89
CA THR A 66 -11.41 9.93 15.22
C THR A 66 -10.39 10.24 16.32
N LEU A 67 -9.15 9.75 16.21
CA LEU A 67 -8.09 9.98 17.21
C LEU A 67 -7.55 11.43 17.21
N VAL A 68 -7.63 12.13 16.08
CA VAL A 68 -7.12 13.50 15.96
C VAL A 68 -8.28 14.49 15.85
N SER A 69 -8.37 15.40 16.83
CA SER A 69 -9.40 16.45 16.88
C SER A 69 -9.52 17.20 15.54
N LYS A 70 -10.77 17.47 15.16
CA LYS A 70 -11.15 18.20 13.94
C LYS A 70 -11.01 19.71 14.09
N ASP A 71 -10.84 20.20 15.31
CA ASP A 71 -10.72 21.64 15.63
C ASP A 71 -9.32 22.19 15.33
N GLN A 72 -8.36 21.30 15.05
CA GLN A 72 -7.00 21.69 14.70
C GLN A 72 -6.92 22.22 13.25
N PRO A 73 -6.04 23.19 12.97
CA PRO A 73 -5.76 23.61 11.59
C PRO A 73 -5.41 22.42 10.70
N THR A 74 -5.91 22.44 9.47
CA THR A 74 -5.83 21.31 8.51
C THR A 74 -4.43 20.71 8.40
N PHE A 75 -3.40 21.56 8.23
CA PHE A 75 -2.02 21.10 8.10
C PHE A 75 -1.49 20.46 9.39
N LYS A 76 -1.73 21.08 10.56
CA LYS A 76 -1.32 20.55 11.87
C LYS A 76 -1.98 19.19 12.14
N ARG A 77 -3.25 19.06 11.79
CA ARG A 77 -4.01 17.81 11.87
C ARG A 77 -3.42 16.73 10.96
N GLY A 78 -3.12 17.08 9.71
CA GLY A 78 -2.50 16.18 8.74
C GLY A 78 -1.13 15.68 9.18
N MET A 79 -0.28 16.59 9.67
CA MET A 79 1.03 16.22 10.24
C MET A 79 0.90 15.25 11.42
N LYS A 80 -0.01 15.52 12.36
CA LYS A 80 -0.21 14.63 13.51
C LYS A 80 -0.67 13.24 13.08
N LYS A 81 -1.61 13.15 12.14
CA LYS A 81 -2.06 11.86 11.57
C LYS A 81 -0.91 11.14 10.86
N MET A 82 -0.11 11.85 10.08
CA MET A 82 1.06 11.28 9.41
C MET A 82 2.06 10.72 10.42
N LEU A 83 2.40 11.45 11.49
CA LEU A 83 3.34 10.95 12.50
C LEU A 83 2.83 9.67 13.16
N VAL A 84 1.54 9.60 13.50
CA VAL A 84 0.92 8.39 14.05
C VAL A 84 0.89 7.25 13.02
N ASP A 85 0.58 7.54 11.76
CA ASP A 85 0.59 6.56 10.68
C ASP A 85 1.98 5.93 10.50
N GLN A 86 3.00 6.78 10.37
CA GLN A 86 4.38 6.38 10.10
C GLN A 86 5.03 5.61 11.27
N THR A 87 4.59 5.87 12.50
CA THR A 87 5.14 5.21 13.70
C THR A 87 4.37 3.97 14.11
N CYS A 88 3.03 3.98 14.03
CA CYS A 88 2.19 2.91 14.57
C CYS A 88 1.69 1.91 13.52
N PHE A 89 1.60 2.31 12.25
CA PHE A 89 0.97 1.49 11.21
C PHE A 89 1.91 1.12 10.07
N ALA A 90 2.63 2.09 9.52
CA ALA A 90 3.51 1.86 8.37
C ALA A 90 4.49 0.69 8.56
N PRO A 91 5.21 0.54 9.70
CA PRO A 91 6.15 -0.58 9.87
C PRO A 91 5.43 -1.93 9.79
N SER A 92 4.37 -2.11 10.58
CA SER A 92 3.63 -3.37 10.65
C SER A 92 2.93 -3.69 9.33
N PHE A 93 2.39 -2.68 8.65
CA PHE A 93 1.70 -2.86 7.37
C PHE A 93 2.67 -3.18 6.23
N THR A 94 3.83 -2.50 6.17
CA THR A 94 4.90 -2.83 5.23
C THR A 94 5.40 -4.25 5.46
N LEU A 95 5.64 -4.65 6.73
CA LEU A 95 6.06 -6.01 7.06
C LEU A 95 5.04 -7.06 6.58
N LEU A 96 3.75 -6.81 6.83
CA LEU A 96 2.65 -7.66 6.38
C LEU A 96 2.67 -7.84 4.86
N LEU A 97 2.77 -6.75 4.09
CA LEU A 97 2.78 -6.81 2.63
C LEU A 97 4.05 -7.44 2.07
N SER A 98 5.22 -7.14 2.66
CA SER A 98 6.49 -7.78 2.31
C SER A 98 6.47 -9.30 2.54
N TYR A 99 5.56 -9.80 3.36
CA TYR A 99 5.36 -11.23 3.57
C TYR A 99 4.24 -11.83 2.70
N ILE A 100 3.04 -11.24 2.72
CA ILE A 100 1.86 -11.80 2.06
C ILE A 100 2.00 -11.80 0.53
N VAL A 101 2.52 -10.72 -0.06
CA VAL A 101 2.65 -10.62 -1.52
C VAL A 101 3.53 -11.74 -2.10
N PRO A 102 4.79 -11.93 -1.66
CA PRO A 102 5.63 -13.00 -2.20
C PRO A 102 5.09 -14.40 -1.84
N LEU A 103 4.47 -14.56 -0.66
CA LEU A 103 3.83 -15.83 -0.29
C LEU A 103 2.73 -16.22 -1.27
N PHE A 104 1.84 -15.28 -1.60
CA PHE A 104 0.78 -15.52 -2.59
C PHE A 104 1.35 -15.73 -3.99
N ASN A 105 2.51 -15.14 -4.29
CA ASN A 105 3.25 -15.39 -5.53
C ASN A 105 3.90 -16.78 -5.60
N GLY A 106 3.92 -17.54 -4.50
CA GLY A 106 4.47 -18.90 -4.43
C GLY A 106 5.92 -18.96 -3.97
N GLU A 107 6.47 -17.88 -3.44
CA GLU A 107 7.82 -17.89 -2.87
C GLU A 107 7.86 -18.71 -1.56
N ARG A 108 8.98 -19.40 -1.32
CA ARG A 108 9.16 -20.22 -0.12
C ARG A 108 9.23 -19.34 1.12
N HIS A 109 8.53 -19.73 2.18
CA HIS A 109 8.52 -19.03 3.48
C HIS A 109 9.92 -18.64 3.98
N THR A 110 10.88 -19.57 3.95
CA THR A 110 12.25 -19.34 4.41
C THR A 110 12.96 -18.25 3.60
N ALA A 111 12.75 -18.20 2.29
CA ALA A 111 13.31 -17.17 1.42
C ALA A 111 12.69 -15.79 1.70
N ILE A 112 11.37 -15.75 1.92
CA ILE A 112 10.65 -14.52 2.28
C ILE A 112 11.18 -13.94 3.59
N VAL A 113 11.25 -14.77 4.64
CA VAL A 113 11.73 -14.35 5.96
C VAL A 113 13.17 -13.87 5.89
N GLN A 114 14.03 -14.57 5.14
CA GLN A 114 15.42 -14.15 4.97
C GLN A 114 15.53 -12.81 4.25
N ARG A 115 14.76 -12.58 3.18
CA ARG A 115 14.72 -11.29 2.46
C ARG A 115 14.25 -10.17 3.36
N ILE A 116 13.15 -10.38 4.11
CA ILE A 116 12.66 -9.40 5.08
C ILE A 116 13.74 -9.09 6.11
N ARG A 117 14.42 -10.10 6.66
CA ARG A 117 15.48 -9.89 7.66
C ARG A 117 16.62 -9.02 7.14
N ASN A 118 16.99 -9.20 5.87
CA ASN A 118 18.10 -8.48 5.24
C ASN A 118 17.69 -7.06 4.82
N ASP A 119 16.50 -6.91 4.21
CA ASP A 119 16.15 -5.71 3.47
C ASP A 119 15.16 -4.80 4.20
N TYR A 120 14.43 -5.30 5.21
CA TYR A 120 13.32 -4.55 5.82
C TYR A 120 13.72 -3.19 6.38
N VAL A 121 14.88 -3.09 7.02
CA VAL A 121 15.38 -1.81 7.53
C VAL A 121 15.65 -0.83 6.37
N SER A 122 16.27 -1.30 5.29
CA SER A 122 16.51 -0.51 4.07
C SER A 122 15.19 -0.08 3.41
N ILE A 123 14.21 -0.98 3.34
CA ILE A 123 12.85 -0.70 2.85
C ILE A 123 12.21 0.41 3.68
N MET A 124 12.28 0.33 5.02
CA MET A 124 11.71 1.35 5.91
C MET A 124 12.42 2.70 5.80
N GLN A 125 13.75 2.73 5.73
CA GLN A 125 14.49 3.98 5.52
C GLN A 125 14.09 4.67 4.23
N ARG A 126 13.96 3.91 3.13
CA ARG A 126 13.49 4.41 1.84
C ARG A 126 12.03 4.84 1.88
N SER A 127 11.20 4.13 2.64
CA SER A 127 9.78 4.43 2.83
C SER A 127 9.60 5.84 3.41
N PHE A 128 10.44 6.23 4.37
CA PHE A 128 10.40 7.56 4.98
C PHE A 128 10.79 8.72 4.05
N ILE A 129 11.34 8.45 2.86
CA ILE A 129 11.62 9.49 1.85
C ILE A 129 10.33 9.91 1.13
N LEU A 130 9.46 8.94 0.82
CA LEU A 130 8.27 9.15 0.00
C LEU A 130 7.00 9.33 0.86
N TRP A 131 6.80 8.41 1.79
CA TRP A 131 5.51 8.23 2.45
C TRP A 131 5.11 9.36 3.41
N PRO A 132 6.01 9.96 4.21
CA PRO A 132 5.64 11.09 5.06
C PRO A 132 5.06 12.26 4.27
N MET A 133 5.67 12.61 3.13
CA MET A 133 5.15 13.69 2.27
C MET A 133 3.80 13.32 1.67
N ALA A 134 3.69 12.12 1.10
CA ALA A 134 2.44 11.63 0.52
C ALA A 134 1.31 11.61 1.58
N GLN A 135 1.61 11.18 2.80
CA GLN A 135 0.61 11.08 3.88
C GLN A 135 0.21 12.43 4.47
N VAL A 136 1.12 13.41 4.52
CA VAL A 136 0.72 14.79 4.86
C VAL A 136 -0.28 15.33 3.84
N ILE A 137 -0.02 15.15 2.54
CA ILE A 137 -0.95 15.54 1.47
C ILE A 137 -2.28 14.79 1.64
N ASN A 138 -2.22 13.47 1.82
CA ASN A 138 -3.39 12.62 1.98
C ASN A 138 -4.29 13.07 3.14
N PHE A 139 -3.72 13.26 4.33
CA PHE A 139 -4.48 13.57 5.53
C PHE A 139 -4.88 15.04 5.66
N SER A 140 -4.23 15.94 4.91
CA SER A 140 -4.56 17.37 4.91
C SER A 140 -5.55 17.74 3.82
N LEU A 141 -5.40 17.20 2.61
CA LEU A 141 -6.12 17.68 1.42
C LEU A 141 -7.13 16.68 0.87
N ILE A 142 -6.91 15.38 1.06
CA ILE A 142 -7.74 14.34 0.43
C ILE A 142 -8.92 13.97 1.35
N PRO A 143 -10.18 14.04 0.87
CA PRO A 143 -11.33 13.60 1.64
C PRO A 143 -11.24 12.11 1.97
N ILE A 144 -11.72 11.72 3.16
CA ILE A 144 -11.54 10.35 3.71
C ILE A 144 -11.96 9.22 2.74
N ASN A 145 -12.96 9.46 1.90
CA ASN A 145 -13.49 8.50 0.92
C ASN A 145 -12.60 8.29 -0.32
N TYR A 146 -11.53 9.08 -0.46
CA TYR A 146 -10.55 9.00 -1.55
C TYR A 146 -9.13 8.76 -1.05
N GLN A 147 -8.90 8.73 0.27
CA GLN A 147 -7.56 8.57 0.84
C GLN A 147 -6.91 7.23 0.51
N VAL A 148 -7.70 6.15 0.52
CA VAL A 148 -7.23 4.82 0.11
C VAL A 148 -6.86 4.84 -1.38
N PHE A 149 -7.74 5.38 -2.23
CA PHE A 149 -7.49 5.50 -3.66
C PHE A 149 -6.20 6.28 -3.95
N TYR A 150 -6.02 7.45 -3.33
CA TYR A 150 -4.80 8.26 -3.45
C TYR A 150 -3.54 7.46 -3.06
N VAL A 151 -3.56 6.79 -1.91
CA VAL A 151 -2.42 6.00 -1.42
C VAL A 151 -2.08 4.84 -2.35
N GLN A 152 -3.09 4.21 -2.94
CA GLN A 152 -2.87 3.12 -3.90
C GLN A 152 -2.18 3.63 -5.17
N LEU A 153 -2.46 4.85 -5.63
CA LEU A 153 -1.72 5.45 -6.76
C LEU A 153 -0.25 5.69 -6.41
N ILE A 154 0.02 6.26 -5.23
CA ILE A 154 1.39 6.46 -4.74
C ILE A 154 2.10 5.11 -4.55
N ALA A 155 1.37 4.07 -4.14
CA ALA A 155 1.92 2.73 -3.98
C ALA A 155 2.47 2.15 -5.30
N VAL A 156 1.86 2.46 -6.45
CA VAL A 156 2.40 2.03 -7.76
C VAL A 156 3.79 2.65 -7.98
N ILE A 157 3.92 3.96 -7.75
CA ILE A 157 5.20 4.69 -7.85
C ILE A 157 6.24 4.11 -6.88
N TRP A 158 5.83 3.87 -5.62
CA TRP A 158 6.67 3.27 -4.59
C TRP A 158 7.20 1.89 -5.01
N ASN A 159 6.34 1.01 -5.54
CA ASN A 159 6.76 -0.33 -5.96
C ASN A 159 7.77 -0.28 -7.11
N CYS A 160 7.59 0.63 -8.08
CA CYS A 160 8.57 0.84 -9.14
C CYS A 160 9.91 1.31 -8.58
N TYR A 161 9.90 2.32 -7.69
CA TYR A 161 11.09 2.82 -7.03
C TYR A 161 11.81 1.73 -6.23
N LEU A 162 11.07 0.94 -5.45
CA LEU A 162 11.63 -0.11 -4.61
C LEU A 162 12.26 -1.23 -5.45
N SER A 163 11.62 -1.60 -6.56
CA SER A 163 12.17 -2.59 -7.51
C SER A 163 13.53 -2.14 -8.07
N MET A 164 13.64 -0.88 -8.52
CA MET A 164 14.91 -0.33 -9.01
C MET A 164 15.97 -0.21 -7.91
N ALA A 165 15.54 0.10 -6.69
CA ALA A 165 16.42 0.31 -5.54
C ALA A 165 17.02 -0.98 -4.97
N LEU A 166 16.30 -2.10 -5.04
CA LEU A 166 16.68 -3.39 -4.46
C LEU A 166 17.30 -4.36 -5.48
N ASN A 167 16.93 -4.29 -6.76
CA ASN A 167 17.45 -5.20 -7.80
C ASN A 167 18.73 -4.68 -8.47
N LYS A 168 19.73 -4.27 -7.68
CA LYS A 168 21.05 -3.90 -8.20
C LYS A 168 21.86 -5.11 -8.67
#